data_AF-A0A522XNS8-F1
#
_entry.id   AF-A0A522XNS8-F1
#
_cell.length_a   1.000
_cell.length_b   1.000
_cell.length_c   1.000
_cell.angle_alpha   90.00
_cell.angle_beta   90.00
_cell.angle_gamma   90.00
#
_symmetry.space_group_name_H-M   'P 1'
#
loop_
_entity.id
_entity.type
_entity.pdbx_description
1 polymer ?
#
loop_
_entity_poly.entity_id
_entity_poly.type
_entity_poly.pdbx_seq_one_letter_code
_entity_poly.pdbx_strand_id
1 'polypeptide(L)'
;MDRSRLRAIQSLEFRDPRQFLVELGELECRLAASVLDPKIKGLRTNKLKEWREARDAALFCYGMGQRIGQTVFLARGESQDYDFIAAWVVGDVQYFVPVQLKEVVPSDLNGTTSLKEIIDSLKKYGDSKDLTVAIRLNRQEHFDPQTVVVPPLHIAALWVFGSISLDRSEWMLWGNFLEKPEGSRFSYPT
;
A
#
# COMPACT_ATOMS: atom_id res chain seq x y z
N MET A 1 3.46 15.16 -13.77
CA MET A 1 3.99 15.90 -12.62
C MET A 1 4.70 17.18 -13.06
N ASP A 2 4.37 18.32 -12.46
CA ASP A 2 5.03 19.60 -12.75
C ASP A 2 6.42 19.72 -12.04
N ARG A 3 7.22 20.71 -12.45
CA ARG A 3 8.60 20.90 -11.96
C ARG A 3 8.68 21.27 -10.48
N SER A 4 7.70 22.00 -9.95
CA SER A 4 7.70 22.44 -8.55
C SER A 4 7.40 21.26 -7.63
N ARG A 5 6.42 20.42 -8.00
CA ARG A 5 6.10 19.17 -7.31
C ARG A 5 7.26 18.19 -7.34
N LEU A 6 7.95 18.06 -8.49
CA LEU A 6 9.14 17.21 -8.60
C LEU A 6 10.25 17.64 -7.63
N ARG A 7 10.55 18.94 -7.54
CA ARG A 7 11.56 19.46 -6.60
C ARG A 7 11.20 19.20 -5.14
N ALA A 8 9.93 19.40 -4.78
CA ALA A 8 9.45 19.10 -3.44
C ALA A 8 9.65 17.61 -3.10
N ILE A 9 9.28 16.72 -4.02
CA ILE A 9 9.45 15.26 -3.85
C ILE A 9 10.93 14.87 -3.73
N GLN A 10 11.81 15.46 -4.53
CA GLN A 10 13.25 15.20 -4.47
C GLN A 10 13.89 15.58 -3.14
N SER A 11 13.27 16.49 -2.37
CA SER A 11 13.76 16.87 -1.04
C SER A 11 13.30 15.94 0.09
N LEU A 12 12.41 14.98 -0.20
CA LEU A 12 11.89 14.07 0.81
C LEU A 12 12.92 13.04 1.23
N GLU A 13 12.81 12.57 2.48
CA GLU A 13 13.60 11.46 2.99
C GLU A 13 12.99 10.13 2.51
N PHE A 14 13.68 9.46 1.59
CA PHE A 14 13.31 8.13 1.10
C PHE A 14 13.92 7.05 1.98
N ARG A 15 13.08 6.13 2.45
CA ARG A 15 13.47 5.02 3.32
C ARG A 15 13.32 3.69 2.60
N ASP A 16 14.14 2.73 2.97
CA ASP A 16 14.00 1.35 2.49
C ASP A 16 12.83 0.67 3.23
N PRO A 17 11.80 0.16 2.53
CA PRO A 17 10.70 -0.52 3.17
C PRO A 17 11.13 -1.81 3.88
N ARG A 18 12.17 -2.50 3.40
CA ARG A 18 12.63 -3.78 3.99
C ARG A 18 13.07 -3.55 5.44
N GLN A 19 13.97 -2.61 5.67
CA GLN A 19 14.50 -2.34 7.01
C GLN A 19 13.36 -1.97 7.97
N PHE A 20 12.46 -1.09 7.53
CA PHE A 20 11.29 -0.70 8.33
C PHE A 20 10.40 -1.89 8.70
N LEU A 21 10.15 -2.80 7.75
CA LEU A 21 9.31 -3.98 7.99
C LEU A 21 9.98 -5.00 8.91
N VAL A 22 11.29 -5.21 8.82
CA VAL A 22 12.02 -6.09 9.76
C VAL A 22 11.89 -5.58 11.19
N GLU A 23 12.19 -4.29 11.42
CA GLU A 23 12.07 -3.66 12.74
C GLU A 23 10.62 -3.70 13.27
N LEU A 24 9.65 -3.48 12.39
CA LEU A 24 8.23 -3.58 12.73
C LEU A 24 7.81 -5.00 13.06
N GLY A 25 8.30 -6.01 12.33
CA GLY A 25 8.04 -7.42 12.59
C GLY A 25 8.52 -7.85 13.98
N GLU A 26 9.73 -7.45 14.36
CA GLU A 26 10.26 -7.69 15.72
C GLU A 26 9.39 -7.04 16.81
N LEU A 27 8.91 -5.82 16.56
CA LEU A 27 7.99 -5.14 17.45
C LEU A 27 6.64 -5.86 17.53
N GLU A 28 6.05 -6.24 16.39
CA GLU A 28 4.76 -6.94 16.32
C GLU A 28 4.83 -8.29 17.05
N CYS A 29 5.95 -9.03 16.97
CA CYS A 29 6.17 -10.24 17.76
C CYS A 29 6.15 -9.98 19.27
N ARG A 30 6.83 -8.93 19.74
CA ARG A 30 6.80 -8.53 21.17
C ARG A 30 5.41 -8.08 21.61
N LEU A 31 4.71 -7.34 20.77
CA LEU A 31 3.35 -6.87 21.05
C LEU A 31 2.35 -8.04 21.08
N ALA A 32 2.49 -9.04 20.22
CA ALA A 32 1.64 -10.21 20.18
C ALA A 32 1.62 -10.93 21.53
N ALA A 33 2.79 -11.10 22.16
CA ALA A 33 2.96 -11.73 23.47
C ALA A 33 2.50 -10.85 24.66
N SER A 34 2.22 -9.56 24.45
CA SER A 34 1.83 -8.63 25.52
C SER A 34 0.34 -8.74 25.89
N VAL A 35 -0.05 -8.15 27.03
CA VAL A 35 -1.46 -8.00 27.46
C VAL A 35 -2.15 -6.75 26.90
N LEU A 36 -1.53 -6.06 25.95
CA LEU A 36 -2.05 -4.81 25.38
C LEU A 36 -3.39 -5.02 24.64
N ASP A 37 -4.18 -3.96 24.59
CA ASP A 37 -5.46 -3.95 23.86
C ASP A 37 -5.25 -4.36 22.37
N PRO A 38 -6.08 -5.24 21.81
CA PRO A 38 -6.01 -5.64 20.41
C PRO A 38 -5.99 -4.47 19.40
N LYS A 39 -6.66 -3.35 19.71
CA LYS A 39 -6.63 -2.13 18.89
C LYS A 39 -5.25 -1.49 18.88
N ILE A 40 -4.50 -1.56 19.98
CA ILE A 40 -3.12 -1.06 20.03
C ILE A 40 -2.23 -2.01 19.22
N LYS A 41 -2.33 -3.32 19.43
CA LYS A 41 -1.58 -4.33 18.65
C LYS A 41 -1.84 -4.21 17.14
N GLY A 42 -3.06 -3.83 16.74
CA GLY A 42 -3.44 -3.62 15.36
C GLY A 42 -3.17 -2.22 14.80
N LEU A 43 -2.57 -1.31 15.56
CA LEU A 43 -2.36 0.11 15.19
C LEU A 43 -3.66 0.82 14.81
N ARG A 44 -4.76 0.52 15.52
CA ARG A 44 -6.13 0.99 15.22
C ARG A 44 -6.59 2.19 16.02
N THR A 45 -5.77 2.71 16.93
CA THR A 45 -6.08 3.97 17.61
C THR A 45 -5.73 5.15 16.71
N ASN A 46 -6.38 6.30 16.89
CA ASN A 46 -6.10 7.51 16.09
C ASN A 46 -4.64 7.95 16.21
N LYS A 47 -4.04 7.79 17.40
CA LYS A 47 -2.62 8.09 17.65
C LYS A 47 -1.65 7.17 16.90
N LEU A 48 -2.11 6.02 16.44
CA LEU A 48 -1.31 5.02 15.71
C LEU A 48 -1.65 4.98 14.22
N LYS A 49 -2.52 5.86 13.73
CA LYS A 49 -2.93 5.91 12.32
C LYS A 49 -1.72 6.04 11.39
N GLU A 50 -0.81 6.95 11.70
CA GLU A 50 0.38 7.19 10.88
C GLU A 50 1.26 5.93 10.76
N TRP A 51 1.39 5.15 11.83
CA TRP A 51 2.20 3.93 11.84
C TRP A 51 1.52 2.81 11.06
N ARG A 52 0.19 2.75 11.12
CA ARG A 52 -0.58 1.83 10.28
C ARG A 52 -0.41 2.16 8.79
N GLU A 53 -0.49 3.43 8.42
CA GLU A 53 -0.32 3.88 7.03
C GLU A 53 1.12 3.67 6.56
N ALA A 54 2.12 3.94 7.41
CA ALA A 54 3.52 3.64 7.11
C ALA A 54 3.77 2.14 6.89
N ARG A 55 3.18 1.26 7.70
CA ARG A 55 3.21 -0.20 7.47
C ARG A 55 2.64 -0.57 6.11
N ASP A 56 1.48 -0.03 5.78
CA ASP A 56 0.78 -0.38 4.55
C ASP A 56 1.53 0.15 3.31
N ALA A 57 2.12 1.35 3.40
CA ALA A 57 3.03 1.90 2.38
C ALA A 57 4.28 1.02 2.21
N ALA A 58 4.93 0.63 3.31
CA ALA A 58 6.14 -0.18 3.27
C ALA A 58 5.88 -1.57 2.67
N LEU A 59 4.78 -2.22 3.04
CA LEU A 59 4.35 -3.50 2.45
C LEU A 59 4.12 -3.40 0.95
N PHE A 60 3.43 -2.35 0.50
CA PHE A 60 3.19 -2.12 -0.92
C PHE A 60 4.50 -1.88 -1.68
N CYS A 61 5.36 -1.00 -1.18
CA CYS A 61 6.67 -0.72 -1.77
C CYS A 61 7.56 -1.96 -1.82
N TYR A 62 7.65 -2.72 -0.73
CA TYR A 62 8.43 -3.94 -0.69
C TYR A 62 7.91 -4.97 -1.71
N GLY A 63 6.61 -5.22 -1.74
CA GLY A 63 5.99 -6.13 -2.71
C GLY A 63 6.18 -5.68 -4.16
N MET A 64 6.07 -4.38 -4.43
CA MET A 64 6.35 -3.82 -5.75
C MET A 64 7.81 -4.01 -6.14
N GLY A 65 8.73 -3.79 -5.20
CA GLY A 65 10.16 -4.01 -5.42
C GLY A 65 10.50 -5.46 -5.74
N GLN A 66 9.89 -6.42 -5.04
CA GLN A 66 10.01 -7.84 -5.37
C GLN A 66 9.51 -8.14 -6.78
N ARG A 67 8.39 -7.52 -7.19
CA ARG A 67 7.80 -7.72 -8.52
C ARG A 67 8.66 -7.19 -9.65
N ILE A 68 9.24 -5.99 -9.50
CA ILE A 68 10.00 -5.32 -10.57
C ILE A 68 11.51 -5.58 -10.50
N GLY A 69 11.99 -6.29 -9.49
CA GLY A 69 13.41 -6.57 -9.29
C GLY A 69 14.23 -5.33 -8.93
N GLN A 70 13.63 -4.33 -8.29
CA GLN A 70 14.28 -3.08 -7.87
C GLN A 70 13.93 -2.77 -6.42
N THR A 71 14.78 -2.00 -5.74
CA THR A 71 14.38 -1.44 -4.44
C THR A 71 13.43 -0.28 -4.68
N VAL A 72 12.20 -0.40 -4.19
CA VAL A 72 11.20 0.68 -4.22
C VAL A 72 11.17 1.31 -2.85
N PHE A 73 11.77 2.49 -2.74
CA PHE A 73 11.78 3.29 -1.52
C PHE A 73 10.42 3.97 -1.29
N LEU A 74 10.14 4.31 -0.03
CA LEU A 74 9.00 5.15 0.33
C LEU A 74 9.44 6.44 1.02
N ALA A 75 8.78 7.53 0.69
CA ALA A 75 8.91 8.79 1.41
C ALA A 75 7.53 9.29 1.84
N ARG A 76 7.44 9.80 3.07
CA ARG A 76 6.24 10.53 3.53
C ARG A 76 6.20 11.84 2.77
N GLY A 77 5.08 12.13 2.13
CA GLY A 77 4.90 13.31 1.31
C GLY A 77 3.45 13.72 1.22
N GLU A 78 2.69 13.57 2.30
CA GLU A 78 1.24 13.79 2.33
C GLU A 78 0.87 15.11 1.64
N SER A 79 0.15 14.99 0.53
CA SER A 79 -0.51 16.09 -0.17
C SER A 79 -2.00 15.78 -0.23
N GLN A 80 -2.79 16.67 -0.81
CA GLN A 80 -4.24 16.53 -0.86
C GLN A 80 -4.72 15.21 -1.49
N ASP A 81 -3.93 14.63 -2.41
CA ASP A 81 -4.37 13.53 -3.26
C ASP A 81 -3.60 12.21 -3.06
N TYR A 82 -2.55 12.18 -2.22
CA TYR A 82 -1.74 10.99 -1.99
C TYR A 82 -1.13 10.95 -0.58
N ASP A 83 -0.92 9.73 -0.07
CA ASP A 83 -0.43 9.51 1.31
C ASP A 83 1.09 9.39 1.36
N PHE A 84 1.73 8.89 0.29
CA PHE A 84 3.20 8.78 0.21
C PHE A 84 3.71 8.79 -1.24
N ILE A 85 5.03 8.90 -1.41
CA ILE A 85 5.71 8.73 -2.70
C ILE A 85 6.50 7.42 -2.69
N ALA A 86 6.27 6.56 -3.69
CA ALA A 86 7.16 5.46 -4.03
C ALA A 86 8.23 5.94 -5.02
N ALA A 87 9.47 5.50 -4.86
CA ALA A 87 10.54 5.83 -5.79
C ALA A 87 11.50 4.66 -6.01
N TRP A 88 12.03 4.54 -7.22
CA TRP A 88 13.08 3.59 -7.56
C TRP A 88 13.95 4.17 -8.67
N VAL A 89 15.09 3.54 -8.93
CA VAL A 89 16.05 3.96 -9.96
C VAL A 89 16.24 2.83 -10.95
N VAL A 90 16.29 3.15 -12.25
CA VAL A 90 16.69 2.23 -13.32
C VAL A 90 17.77 2.92 -14.14
N GLY A 91 19.01 2.43 -14.04
CA GLY A 91 20.16 3.14 -14.60
C GLY A 91 20.32 4.52 -13.96
N ASP A 92 20.28 5.57 -14.78
CA ASP A 92 20.36 6.97 -14.33
C ASP A 92 18.99 7.65 -14.17
N VAL A 93 17.89 6.91 -14.37
CA VAL A 93 16.53 7.46 -14.30
C VAL A 93 15.90 7.16 -12.96
N GLN A 94 15.56 8.22 -12.22
CA GLN A 94 14.77 8.13 -10.99
C GLN A 94 13.28 8.28 -11.29
N TYR A 95 12.50 7.30 -10.84
CA TYR A 95 11.05 7.28 -10.96
C TYR A 95 10.41 7.71 -9.64
N PHE A 96 9.34 8.50 -9.73
CA PHE A 96 8.54 8.92 -8.59
C PHE A 96 7.07 8.64 -8.87
N VAL A 97 6.40 7.97 -7.95
CA VAL A 97 4.99 7.60 -8.06
C VAL A 97 4.26 8.06 -6.79
N PRO A 98 3.37 9.06 -6.89
CA PRO A 98 2.41 9.37 -5.85
C PRO A 98 1.45 8.21 -5.62
N VAL A 99 1.31 7.78 -4.36
CA VAL A 99 0.45 6.66 -3.99
C VAL A 99 -0.56 7.08 -2.93
N GLN A 100 -1.84 6.87 -3.22
CA GLN A 100 -2.92 6.91 -2.24
C GLN A 100 -3.21 5.51 -1.74
N LEU A 101 -3.17 5.34 -0.42
CA LEU A 101 -3.62 4.13 0.26
C LEU A 101 -5.13 4.17 0.49
N LYS A 102 -5.73 2.99 0.33
CA LYS A 102 -7.08 2.67 0.80
C LYS A 102 -7.05 1.32 1.49
N GLU A 103 -8.08 1.04 2.28
CA GLU A 103 -8.16 -0.21 3.02
C GLU A 103 -9.58 -0.78 2.94
N VAL A 104 -9.69 -2.04 2.54
CA VAL A 104 -10.84 -2.89 2.89
C VAL A 104 -10.60 -3.38 4.32
N VAL A 105 -11.27 -2.73 5.27
CA VAL A 105 -11.06 -2.99 6.70
C VAL A 105 -11.56 -4.39 7.08
N PRO A 106 -11.10 -4.94 8.22
CA PRO A 106 -11.60 -6.20 8.76
C PRO A 106 -13.13 -6.20 8.92
N SER A 107 -13.75 -7.36 8.69
CA SER A 107 -15.21 -7.52 8.73
C SER A 107 -15.80 -7.25 10.12
N ASP A 108 -15.04 -7.45 11.19
CA ASP A 108 -15.39 -7.11 12.57
C ASP A 108 -15.38 -5.60 12.84
N LEU A 109 -14.61 -4.82 12.06
CA LEU A 109 -14.60 -3.36 12.16
C LEU A 109 -15.68 -2.73 11.27
N ASN A 110 -15.78 -3.18 10.03
CA ASN A 110 -16.87 -2.84 9.13
C ASN A 110 -17.03 -3.92 8.05
N GLY A 111 -18.05 -4.75 8.19
CA GLY A 111 -18.39 -5.79 7.21
C GLY A 111 -19.01 -5.27 5.92
N THR A 112 -19.50 -4.03 5.89
CA THR A 112 -20.21 -3.49 4.71
C THR A 112 -19.27 -2.94 3.65
N THR A 113 -18.12 -2.35 4.05
CA THR A 113 -17.17 -1.77 3.10
C THR A 113 -16.63 -2.84 2.17
N SER A 114 -16.99 -2.79 0.90
CA SER A 114 -16.50 -3.74 -0.11
C SER A 114 -15.36 -3.15 -0.94
N LEU A 115 -14.53 -4.02 -1.54
CA LEU A 115 -13.51 -3.59 -2.51
C LEU A 115 -14.15 -2.78 -3.65
N LYS A 116 -15.33 -3.21 -4.11
CA LYS A 116 -16.09 -2.53 -5.16
C LYS A 116 -16.45 -1.09 -4.77
N GLU A 117 -16.94 -0.86 -3.55
CA GLU A 117 -17.27 0.49 -3.07
C GLU A 117 -16.04 1.39 -3.01
N ILE A 118 -14.89 0.86 -2.57
CA ILE A 118 -13.64 1.62 -2.57
C ILE A 118 -13.25 2.00 -4.00
N ILE A 119 -13.28 1.05 -4.94
CA ILE A 119 -12.96 1.28 -6.35
C ILE A 119 -13.92 2.31 -6.97
N ASP A 120 -15.23 2.19 -6.72
CA ASP A 120 -16.23 3.13 -7.20
C ASP A 120 -16.00 4.55 -6.66
N SER A 121 -15.54 4.68 -5.41
CA SER A 121 -15.23 5.97 -4.80
C SER A 121 -14.05 6.69 -5.46
N LEU A 122 -13.22 5.99 -6.24
CA LEU A 122 -12.08 6.58 -6.96
C LEU A 122 -12.52 7.44 -8.14
N LYS A 123 -13.78 7.38 -8.58
CA LYS A 123 -14.33 8.26 -9.63
C LYS A 123 -14.21 9.75 -9.32
N LYS A 124 -14.04 10.11 -8.04
CA LYS A 124 -13.79 11.49 -7.59
C LYS A 124 -12.48 12.09 -8.11
N TYR A 125 -11.52 11.26 -8.49
CA TYR A 125 -10.25 11.71 -9.07
C TYR A 125 -10.47 12.00 -10.57
N GLY A 126 -10.75 13.26 -10.89
CA GLY A 126 -11.12 13.69 -12.24
C GLY A 126 -9.95 13.90 -13.21
N ASP A 127 -8.75 14.21 -12.72
CA ASP A 127 -7.56 14.48 -13.56
C ASP A 127 -6.24 14.07 -12.87
N SER A 128 -6.27 13.06 -12.00
CA SER A 128 -5.10 12.61 -11.23
C SER A 128 -4.26 11.58 -12.01
N LYS A 129 -3.87 11.93 -13.24
CA LYS A 129 -3.20 11.01 -14.19
C LYS A 129 -1.87 10.44 -13.73
N ASP A 130 -1.25 11.02 -12.69
CA ASP A 130 -0.03 10.51 -12.07
C ASP A 130 -0.26 9.76 -10.75
N LEU A 131 -1.51 9.65 -10.28
CA LEU A 131 -1.84 9.01 -9.03
C LEU A 131 -1.91 7.49 -9.18
N THR A 132 -1.21 6.77 -8.33
CA THR A 132 -1.43 5.34 -8.10
C THR A 132 -2.31 5.14 -6.87
N VAL A 133 -3.28 4.23 -6.94
CA VAL A 133 -4.06 3.82 -5.77
C VAL A 133 -3.68 2.40 -5.39
N ALA A 134 -3.31 2.19 -4.12
CA ALA A 134 -3.02 0.89 -3.55
C ALA A 134 -4.06 0.56 -2.46
N ILE A 135 -4.83 -0.50 -2.68
CA ILE A 135 -5.89 -0.93 -1.77
C ILE A 135 -5.38 -2.14 -0.97
N ARG A 136 -5.29 -1.99 0.35
CA ARG A 136 -5.01 -3.11 1.24
C ARG A 136 -6.26 -3.92 1.51
N LEU A 137 -6.25 -5.21 1.20
CA LEU A 137 -7.21 -6.18 1.69
C LEU A 137 -6.78 -6.65 3.07
N ASN A 138 -7.50 -6.18 4.10
CA ASN A 138 -7.30 -6.65 5.46
C ASN A 138 -8.47 -7.52 5.91
N ARG A 139 -8.76 -8.54 5.10
CA ARG A 139 -9.74 -9.59 5.37
C ARG A 139 -9.12 -10.94 5.02
N GLN A 140 -9.56 -11.98 5.73
CA GLN A 140 -9.12 -13.37 5.51
C GLN A 140 -9.96 -14.09 4.45
N GLU A 141 -10.79 -13.35 3.71
CA GLU A 141 -11.63 -13.90 2.66
C GLU A 141 -10.78 -14.23 1.42
N HIS A 142 -11.19 -15.26 0.67
CA HIS A 142 -10.58 -15.56 -0.61
C HIS A 142 -10.78 -14.39 -1.58
N PHE A 143 -9.68 -13.84 -2.11
CA PHE A 143 -9.73 -12.80 -3.11
C PHE A 143 -9.47 -13.38 -4.50
N ASP A 144 -10.48 -13.31 -5.37
CA ASP A 144 -10.33 -13.63 -6.78
C ASP A 144 -10.17 -12.34 -7.61
N PRO A 145 -8.96 -12.05 -8.12
CA PRO A 145 -8.71 -10.84 -8.91
C PRO A 145 -9.51 -10.81 -10.22
N GLN A 146 -9.97 -11.96 -10.75
CA GLN A 146 -10.75 -12.00 -11.99
C GLN A 146 -12.17 -11.44 -11.83
N THR A 147 -12.66 -11.37 -10.59
CA THR A 147 -13.99 -10.83 -10.28
C THR A 147 -14.01 -9.31 -10.14
N VAL A 148 -12.85 -8.66 -10.14
CA VAL A 148 -12.74 -7.21 -9.96
C VAL A 148 -13.20 -6.48 -11.22
N VAL A 149 -14.28 -5.71 -11.09
CA VAL A 149 -14.76 -4.81 -12.14
C VAL A 149 -14.29 -3.39 -11.85
N VAL A 150 -13.52 -2.82 -12.76
CA VAL A 150 -13.00 -1.45 -12.64
C VAL A 150 -13.80 -0.51 -13.55
N PRO A 151 -14.43 0.54 -13.01
CA PRO A 151 -15.08 1.56 -13.85
C PRO A 151 -14.03 2.42 -14.57
N PRO A 152 -14.43 3.28 -15.51
CA PRO A 152 -13.52 4.29 -16.04
C PRO A 152 -12.96 5.18 -14.91
N LEU A 153 -11.63 5.22 -14.77
CA LEU A 153 -10.92 5.99 -13.75
C LEU A 153 -9.83 6.86 -14.42
N HIS A 154 -9.56 8.03 -13.88
CA HIS A 154 -8.53 8.97 -14.36
C HIS A 154 -7.31 8.99 -13.43
N ILE A 155 -6.83 7.79 -13.07
CA ILE A 155 -5.62 7.56 -12.26
C ILE A 155 -4.60 6.75 -13.07
N ALA A 156 -3.34 6.75 -12.66
CA ALA A 156 -2.26 6.05 -13.36
C ALA A 156 -2.34 4.53 -13.22
N ALA A 157 -2.60 4.05 -11.99
CA ALA A 157 -2.61 2.63 -11.69
C ALA A 157 -3.51 2.29 -10.50
N LEU A 158 -4.03 1.07 -10.51
CA LEU A 158 -4.83 0.51 -9.42
C LEU A 158 -4.23 -0.84 -9.01
N TRP A 159 -3.86 -0.93 -7.74
CA TRP A 159 -3.27 -2.13 -7.14
C TRP A 159 -4.08 -2.58 -5.94
N VAL A 160 -4.08 -3.88 -5.71
CA VAL A 160 -4.64 -4.52 -4.52
C VAL A 160 -3.53 -5.35 -3.89
N PHE A 161 -3.42 -5.34 -2.56
CA PHE A 161 -2.44 -6.18 -1.86
C PHE A 161 -2.97 -6.66 -0.52
N GLY A 162 -2.50 -7.80 -0.04
CA GLY A 162 -2.95 -8.36 1.23
C GLY A 162 -2.17 -9.59 1.65
N SER A 163 -2.31 -9.95 2.92
CA SER A 163 -1.77 -11.20 3.45
C SER A 163 -2.58 -12.38 2.90
N ILE A 164 -1.90 -13.42 2.42
CA ILE A 164 -2.50 -14.69 1.99
C ILE A 164 -2.25 -15.82 2.99
N SER A 165 -1.68 -15.48 4.15
CA SER A 165 -1.38 -16.37 5.27
C SER A 165 -1.96 -15.81 6.58
N LEU A 166 -2.28 -16.68 7.53
CA LEU A 166 -2.83 -16.27 8.83
C LEU A 166 -1.78 -15.60 9.72
N ASP A 167 -0.53 -16.05 9.63
CA ASP A 167 0.62 -15.51 10.37
C ASP A 167 1.23 -14.26 9.70
N ARG A 168 0.72 -13.86 8.54
CA ARG A 168 1.19 -12.73 7.73
C ARG A 168 2.63 -12.87 7.22
N SER A 169 3.14 -14.10 7.15
CA SER A 169 4.44 -14.42 6.54
C SER A 169 4.42 -14.28 5.01
N GLU A 170 3.27 -14.52 4.38
CA GLU A 170 3.10 -14.51 2.93
C GLU A 170 2.06 -13.48 2.49
N TRP A 171 2.43 -12.71 1.48
CA TRP A 171 1.64 -11.62 0.91
C TRP A 171 1.51 -11.78 -0.61
N MET A 172 0.48 -11.14 -1.15
CA MET A 172 0.25 -11.07 -2.59
C MET A 172 -0.06 -9.64 -3.00
N LEU A 173 0.43 -9.27 -4.18
CA LEU A 173 0.16 -8.03 -4.88
C LEU A 173 -0.54 -8.36 -6.20
N TRP A 174 -1.67 -7.72 -6.48
CA TRP A 174 -2.46 -7.88 -7.70
C TRP A 174 -2.61 -6.54 -8.43
N GLY A 175 -2.39 -6.56 -9.73
CA GLY A 175 -2.53 -5.40 -10.61
C GLY A 175 -1.56 -5.46 -11.79
N ASN A 176 -1.43 -4.41 -12.60
CA ASN A 176 -2.24 -3.19 -12.59
C ASN A 176 -3.67 -3.50 -13.10
N PHE A 177 -4.70 -3.16 -12.33
CA PHE A 177 -6.10 -3.42 -12.70
C PHE A 177 -6.65 -2.49 -13.80
N LEU A 178 -5.91 -1.44 -14.18
CA LEU A 178 -6.25 -0.60 -15.35
C LEU A 178 -5.71 -1.15 -16.68
N GLU A 179 -4.94 -2.23 -16.61
CA GLU A 179 -4.33 -2.91 -17.75
C GLU A 179 -4.74 -4.40 -17.71
N LYS A 180 -3.77 -5.31 -17.89
CA LYS A 180 -3.96 -6.74 -17.66
C LYS A 180 -3.43 -7.09 -16.26
N PRO A 181 -4.30 -7.29 -15.25
CA PRO A 181 -3.85 -7.55 -13.90
C PRO A 181 -3.19 -8.92 -13.77
N GLU A 182 -2.10 -8.98 -13.01
CA GLU A 182 -1.38 -10.21 -12.66
C GLU A 182 -1.07 -10.22 -11.16
N GLY A 183 -0.95 -11.42 -10.59
CA GLY A 183 -0.60 -11.63 -9.19
C GLY A 183 0.88 -11.95 -9.01
N SER A 184 1.51 -11.36 -8.00
CA SER A 184 2.88 -11.67 -7.57
C SER A 184 2.92 -11.89 -6.07
N ARG A 185 3.52 -13.01 -5.66
CA ARG A 185 3.69 -13.39 -4.24
C ARG A 185 5.02 -12.87 -3.70
N PHE A 186 5.04 -12.49 -2.43
CA PHE A 186 6.26 -12.19 -1.70
C PHE A 186 6.14 -12.57 -0.22
N SER A 187 7.26 -12.96 0.38
CA SER A 187 7.34 -13.21 1.83
C SER A 187 7.61 -11.91 2.57
N TYR A 188 7.04 -11.76 3.75
CA TYR A 188 7.37 -10.68 4.68
C TYR A 188 8.88 -10.74 5.00
N PRO A 189 9.60 -9.60 4.98
CA PRO A 189 11.05 -9.62 5.19
C PRO A 189 11.41 -10.01 6.62
N THR A 190 12.47 -10.80 6.75
CA THR A 190 13.14 -11.15 8.01
C THR A 190 14.55 -10.59 8.04
#